data_AF-A0A357V691-F1
#
_entry.id   AF-A0A357V691-F1
#
_cell.length_a   1.000
_cell.length_b   1.000
_cell.length_c   1.000
_cell.angle_alpha   90.00
_cell.angle_beta   90.00
_cell.angle_gamma   90.00
#
_symmetry.space_group_name_H-M   'P 1'
#
loop_
_entity.id
_entity.type
_entity.pdbx_description
1 polymer ?
#
loop_
_entity_poly.entity_id
_entity_poly.type
_entity_poly.pdbx_seq_one_letter_code
_entity_poly.pdbx_strand_id
1 'polypeptide(L)' 'MTALVIAMAVLAAGVGLALAGPLLRRNAVPEARAEYDLTVFRDQLQEIERDAAQGLLDAEAAEAARLED' A
#
# COMPACT_ATOMS: atom_id res chain seq x y z
N MET A 1 -21.12 -40.87 15.64
CA MET A 1 -21.55 -40.01 14.51
C MET A 1 -21.66 -38.55 14.93
N THR A 2 -22.43 -38.23 15.98
CA THR A 2 -22.58 -36.86 16.53
C THR A 2 -21.26 -36.21 16.96
N ALA A 3 -20.39 -36.91 17.68
CA ALA A 3 -19.10 -36.37 18.12
C ALA A 3 -18.18 -35.96 16.96
N LEU A 4 -18.17 -36.74 15.87
CA LEU A 4 -17.39 -36.43 14.66
C LEU A 4 -17.91 -35.18 13.97
N VAL A 5 -19.24 -35.04 13.84
CA VAL A 5 -19.88 -33.85 13.25
C VAL A 5 -19.56 -32.59 14.06
N ILE A 6 -19.59 -32.69 15.40
CA ILE A 6 -19.22 -31.58 16.29
C ILE A 6 -17.75 -31.19 16.09
N ALA A 7 -16.84 -32.17 16.04
CA ALA A 7 -15.42 -31.91 15.82
C ALA A 7 -15.18 -31.21 14.46
N MET A 8 -15.85 -31.67 13.41
CA MET A 8 -15.77 -31.06 12.08
C MET A 8 -16.31 -29.62 12.08
N ALA A 9 -17.44 -29.37 12.76
CA ALA A 9 -18.01 -28.03 12.86
C ALA A 9 -17.08 -27.06 13.60
N VAL A 10 -16.44 -27.50 14.69
CA VAL A 10 -15.46 -26.69 15.44
C VAL A 10 -14.24 -26.39 14.58
N LEU A 11 -13.70 -27.38 13.85
CA LEU A 11 -12.57 -27.17 12.95
C LEU A 11 -12.92 -26.20 11.81
N ALA A 12 -14.08 -26.36 11.18
CA ALA A 12 -14.54 -25.48 10.12
C ALA A 12 -14.71 -24.03 10.60
N ALA A 13 -15.30 -23.83 11.79
CA ALA A 13 -15.43 -22.51 12.40
C ALA A 13 -14.05 -21.91 12.72
N GLY A 14 -13.13 -22.70 13.27
CA GLY A 14 -11.77 -22.27 13.58
C GLY A 14 -10.99 -21.83 12.34
N VAL A 15 -11.07 -22.59 11.25
CA VAL A 15 -10.46 -22.24 9.96
C VAL A 15 -11.09 -20.97 9.39
N GLY A 16 -12.42 -20.86 9.43
CA GLY A 16 -13.14 -19.67 8.98
C GLY A 16 -12.71 -18.41 9.72
N LEU A 17 -12.59 -18.48 11.05
CA LEU A 17 -12.12 -17.36 11.88
C LEU A 17 -10.66 -17.01 11.61
N ALA A 18 -9.79 -18.02 11.47
CA ALA A 18 -8.37 -17.83 11.16
C ALA A 18 -8.15 -17.14 9.80
N LEU A 19 -9.00 -17.44 8.80
CA LEU A 19 -8.96 -16.81 7.48
C LEU A 19 -9.64 -15.44 7.45
N ALA A 20 -10.71 -15.24 8.21
CA ALA A 20 -11.41 -13.97 8.30
C ALA A 20 -10.57 -12.90 9.04
N GLY A 21 -9.76 -13.30 10.03
CA GLY A 21 -8.92 -12.38 10.81
C GLY A 21 -8.02 -11.47 9.96
N PRO A 22 -7.17 -12.00 9.06
CA PRO A 22 -6.36 -11.20 8.15
C PRO A 22 -7.15 -10.29 7.20
N LEU A 23 -8.37 -10.67 6.82
CA LEU A 23 -9.23 -9.88 5.93
C LEU A 23 -9.92 -8.72 6.67
N LEU A 24 -10.33 -8.96 7.92
CA LEU A 24 -10.91 -7.94 8.80
C LEU A 24 -9.86 -7.03 9.43
N ARG A 25 -8.62 -7.51 9.50
CA ARG A 25 -7.45 -6.66 9.67
C ARG A 25 -7.32 -5.83 8.40
N ARG A 26 -8.06 -4.72 8.35
CA ARG A 26 -7.77 -3.60 7.46
C ARG A 26 -6.27 -3.39 7.58
N ASN A 27 -5.55 -3.68 6.50
CA ASN A 27 -4.16 -3.27 6.36
C ASN A 27 -4.20 -1.75 6.50
N ALA A 28 -4.08 -1.25 7.72
CA ALA A 28 -3.40 -0.02 7.95
C ALA A 28 -2.05 -0.28 7.30
N VAL A 29 -1.90 0.14 6.04
CA VAL A 29 -0.60 0.59 5.57
C VAL A 29 -0.08 1.38 6.76
N PRO A 30 1.02 0.94 7.41
CA PRO A 30 1.50 1.60 8.61
C PRO A 30 1.44 3.08 8.30
N GLU A 31 0.75 3.88 9.11
CA GLU A 31 0.53 5.29 8.81
C GLU A 31 1.86 5.97 8.42
N ALA A 32 2.93 5.53 9.09
CA ALA A 32 4.33 5.80 8.79
C ALA A 32 4.79 5.50 7.33
N ARG A 33 4.36 4.42 6.69
CA ARG A 33 4.70 4.11 5.29
C ARG A 33 3.94 5.03 4.32
N ALA A 34 2.65 5.27 4.53
CA ALA A 34 1.89 6.18 3.68
C ALA A 34 2.41 7.62 3.79
N GLU A 35 2.78 8.06 5.00
CA GLU A 35 3.38 9.37 5.25
C GLU A 35 4.82 9.48 4.70
N TYR A 36 5.60 8.39 4.79
CA TYR A 36 6.93 8.29 4.19
C TYR A 36 6.86 8.39 2.66
N ASP A 37 6.00 7.59 2.02
CA ASP A 37 5.85 7.57 0.55
C ASP A 37 5.41 8.95 0.03
N LEU A 38 4.53 9.64 0.77
CA LEU A 38 4.11 11.00 0.45
C LEU A 38 5.25 12.02 0.61
N THR A 39 6.06 11.88 1.65
CA THR A 39 7.25 12.74 1.85
C THR A 39 8.26 12.57 0.72
N VAL A 40 8.54 11.32 0.33
CA VAL A 40 9.44 11.01 -0.79
C VAL A 40 8.91 11.58 -2.10
N PHE A 41 7.62 11.40 -2.39
CA PHE A 41 6.99 11.95 -3.60
C PHE A 41 7.08 13.48 -3.66
N ARG A 42 6.86 14.17 -2.53
CA ARG A 42 7.03 15.63 -2.46
C ARG A 42 8.47 16.06 -2.74
N ASP A 43 9.44 15.34 -2.19
CA ASP A 43 10.86 15.64 -2.43
C ASP A 43 11.23 15.43 -3.91
N GLN A 44 10.70 14.39 -4.56
CA GLN A 44 10.90 14.14 -5.99
C GLN A 44 10.32 15.27 -6.87
N LEU A 45 9.12 15.78 -6.53
CA LEU A 45 8.56 16.92 -7.25
C LEU A 45 9.43 18.18 -7.10
N GLN A 46 9.98 18.43 -5.91
CA GLN A 46 10.89 19.54 -5.68
C GLN A 46 12.23 19.38 -6.43
N GLU A 47 12.71 18.15 -6.56
CA GLU A 47 13.90 17.83 -7.37
C GLU A 47 13.64 18.14 -8.85
N ILE A 48 12.52 17.66 -9.40
CA ILE A 48 12.10 17.96 -10.79
C ILE A 48 11.96 19.47 -11.01
N GLU A 49 11.38 20.21 -10.06
CA GLU A 49 11.26 21.68 -10.15
C GLU A 49 12.62 22.38 -10.16
N ARG A 50 13.56 21.93 -9.32
CA ARG A 50 14.92 22.50 -9.26
C ARG A 50 15.69 22.21 -10.54
N ASP A 51 15.62 20.99 -11.05
CA ASP A 51 16.31 20.58 -12.28
C ASP A 51 15.74 21.32 -13.50
N ALA A 52 14.42 21.50 -13.56
CA ALA A 52 13.78 22.33 -14.56
C ALA A 52 14.22 23.80 -14.46
N ALA A 53 14.29 24.36 -13.25
CA ALA A 53 14.75 25.73 -13.02
C ALA A 53 16.24 25.94 -13.37
N GLN A 54 17.05 24.89 -13.27
CA GLN A 54 18.45 24.89 -13.68
C GLN A 54 18.65 24.60 -15.18
N GLY A 55 17.57 24.32 -15.92
CA GLY A 55 17.62 23.95 -17.34
C GLY A 55 18.23 22.57 -17.58
N LEU A 56 18.35 21.75 -16.54
CA LEU A 56 18.82 20.36 -16.61
C LEU A 56 17.71 19.42 -17.13
N LEU A 57 16.45 19.79 -16.92
CA LEU A 57 15.27 19.13 -17.46
C LEU A 57 14.55 20.02 -18.46
N ASP A 58 14.31 19.51 -19.67
CA ASP A 58 13.42 20.16 -20.64
C ASP A 58 11.98 20.16 -20.11
N ALA A 59 11.18 21.16 -20.48
CA ALA A 59 9.83 21.35 -19.96
C ALA A 59 8.91 20.15 -20.28
N GLU A 60 9.10 19.52 -21.44
CA GLU A 60 8.35 18.34 -21.86
C GLU A 60 8.77 17.09 -21.06
N ALA A 61 10.06 16.97 -20.72
CA ALA A 61 10.58 15.90 -19.87
C ALA A 61 10.14 16.07 -18.39
N ALA A 62 10.05 17.31 -17.90
CA ALA A 62 9.55 17.62 -16.56
C ALA A 62 8.08 17.29 -16.39
N GLU A 63 7.27 17.56 -17.41
CA GLU A 63 5.84 17.22 -17.38
C GLU A 63 5.62 15.72 -17.47
N ALA A 64 6.39 15.02 -18.32
CA ALA A 64 6.35 13.56 -18.40
C ALA A 64 6.75 12.90 -17.07
N ALA A 65 7.82 13.38 -16.43
CA ALA A 65 8.30 12.83 -15.15
C ALA A 65 7.28 12.99 -13.99
N ARG A 66 6.41 14.01 -14.04
CA ARG A 66 5.32 14.19 -13.06
C ARG A 66 4.17 13.20 -13.23
N LEU A 67 4.06 12.58 -14.40
CA LEU A 67 2.94 11.73 -14.82
C LEU A 67 3.28 10.23 -14.88
N GLU A 68 4.55 9.87 -14.67
CA GLU A 68 5.05 8.49 -14.86
C GLU A 68 4.74 7.55 -13.67
N ASP A 69 4.46 8.10 -12.48
CA ASP A 69 4.10 7.36 -11.25
C ASP A 69 2.61 7.53 -10.87
#